data_AF-A0A1G5PII3-F1
#
_entry.id   AF-A0A1G5PII3-F1
#
_cell.length_a   1.000
_cell.length_b   1.000
_cell.length_c   1.000
_cell.angle_alpha   90.00
_cell.angle_beta   90.00
_cell.angle_gamma   90.00
#
_symmetry.space_group_name_H-M   'P 1'
#
loop_
_entity.id
_entity.type
_entity.pdbx_description
1 polymer ?
#
loop_
_entity_poly.entity_id
_entity_poly.type
_entity_poly.pdbx_seq_one_letter_code
_entity_poly.pdbx_strand_id
1 'polypeptide(L)'
;GPMLDLYNMIGALIPTAGPTKAHPDDAYREGYATAVDDALKKVDQAPDASTAAIAFALETDEGMTFLRCWNEGDFDAIRREWPEAPDEVFEGADPLFKRSPSRASAG
;
A
#
# COMPACT_ATOMS: atom_id res chain seq x y z
N GLY A 1 -25.91 -2.29 -24.02
CA GLY A 1 -25.22 -1.02 -23.75
C GLY A 1 -23.93 -1.32 -23.03
N PRO A 2 -22.84 -0.56 -23.25
CA PRO A 2 -21.48 -0.96 -22.88
C PRO A 2 -21.27 -1.23 -21.37
N MET A 3 -22.15 -0.70 -20.51
CA MET A 3 -22.16 -1.03 -19.07
C MET A 3 -22.60 -2.48 -18.74
N LEU A 4 -23.47 -3.08 -19.56
CA LEU A 4 -23.93 -4.46 -19.36
C LEU A 4 -22.88 -5.49 -19.79
N ASP A 5 -22.03 -5.16 -20.77
CA ASP A 5 -20.93 -6.04 -21.19
C ASP A 5 -19.82 -6.11 -20.14
N LEU A 6 -19.50 -4.99 -19.49
CA LEU A 6 -18.53 -4.98 -18.38
C LEU A 6 -19.02 -5.84 -17.21
N TYR A 7 -20.32 -5.76 -16.89
CA TYR A 7 -20.92 -6.55 -15.81
C TYR A 7 -20.89 -8.06 -16.08
N ASN A 8 -21.11 -8.47 -17.34
CA ASN A 8 -21.01 -9.86 -17.75
C ASN A 8 -19.57 -10.37 -17.82
N MET A 9 -18.60 -9.51 -18.18
CA MET A 9 -17.19 -9.89 -18.32
C MET A 9 -16.49 -10.04 -16.96
N ILE A 10 -16.87 -9.24 -15.97
CA ILE A 10 -16.38 -9.39 -14.59
C ILE A 10 -17.00 -10.65 -13.94
N GLY A 11 -18.25 -10.99 -14.29
CA GLY A 11 -18.94 -12.18 -13.78
C GLY A 11 -18.36 -13.53 -14.22
N ALA A 12 -17.52 -13.57 -15.26
CA ALA A 12 -16.96 -14.82 -15.81
C ALA A 12 -15.64 -15.27 -15.13
N LEU A 13 -15.01 -14.42 -14.31
CA LEU A 13 -13.78 -14.75 -13.57
C LEU A 13 -14.03 -15.20 -12.13
N ILE A 14 -15.30 -15.27 -11.73
CA ILE A 14 -15.73 -15.83 -10.45
C ILE A 14 -16.32 -17.22 -10.74
N PRO A 15 -15.88 -18.29 -10.04
CA PRO A 15 -16.41 -19.64 -10.25
C PRO A 15 -17.94 -19.64 -10.10
N THR A 16 -18.62 -20.06 -11.16
CA THR A 16 -20.08 -20.09 -11.25
C THR A 16 -20.66 -21.22 -10.40
N ALA A 17 -21.01 -20.91 -9.15
CA ALA A 17 -22.16 -21.54 -8.53
C ALA A 17 -23.39 -20.67 -8.84
N GLY A 18 -24.21 -21.13 -9.78
CA GLY A 18 -25.50 -20.51 -10.10
C GLY A 18 -26.46 -20.47 -8.91
N PRO A 19 -27.60 -19.78 -9.04
CA PRO A 19 -28.47 -19.41 -7.93
C PRO A 19 -29.20 -20.64 -7.40
N THR A 20 -28.73 -21.16 -6.26
CA THR A 20 -29.45 -22.19 -5.51
C THR A 20 -30.46 -21.52 -4.61
N LYS A 21 -31.72 -21.96 -4.72
CA LYS A 21 -32.89 -21.47 -3.97
C LYS A 21 -32.73 -21.66 -2.45
N ALA A 22 -32.16 -20.67 -1.78
CA ALA A 22 -32.36 -20.32 -0.37
C ALA A 22 -31.58 -19.02 -0.15
N HIS A 23 -32.19 -17.92 0.30
CA HIS A 23 -31.44 -16.69 0.62
C HIS A 23 -30.91 -16.82 2.06
N PRO A 24 -29.60 -17.02 2.28
CA PRO A 24 -28.99 -17.15 3.59
C PRO A 24 -28.30 -15.82 3.91
N ASP A 25 -29.09 -14.81 4.29
CA ASP A 25 -28.70 -13.41 4.13
C ASP A 25 -27.81 -12.79 5.20
N ASP A 26 -27.75 -13.35 6.40
CA ASP A 26 -27.00 -12.69 7.47
C ASP A 26 -25.54 -13.16 7.52
N ALA A 27 -25.31 -14.48 7.39
CA ALA A 27 -23.99 -15.08 7.59
C ALA A 27 -22.99 -14.77 6.46
N TYR A 28 -23.45 -14.68 5.20
CA TYR A 28 -22.57 -14.37 4.07
C TYR A 28 -22.19 -12.88 4.03
N ARG A 29 -23.10 -12.01 4.47
CA ARG A 29 -22.86 -10.57 4.63
C ARG A 29 -21.89 -10.31 5.78
N GLU A 30 -22.03 -11.01 6.90
CA GLU A 30 -21.18 -10.84 8.07
C GLU A 30 -19.74 -11.33 7.80
N GLY A 31 -19.58 -12.50 7.16
CA GLY A 31 -18.26 -13.01 6.77
C GLY A 31 -17.50 -12.11 5.80
N TYR A 32 -18.19 -11.54 4.80
CA TYR A 32 -17.60 -10.59 3.87
C TYR A 32 -17.25 -9.27 4.55
N ALA A 33 -18.15 -8.71 5.36
CA ALA A 33 -17.89 -7.46 6.09
C ALA A 33 -16.68 -7.58 7.01
N THR A 34 -16.57 -8.69 7.75
CA THR A 34 -15.44 -8.91 8.67
C THR A 34 -14.12 -9.04 7.92
N ALA A 35 -14.10 -9.74 6.77
CA ALA A 35 -12.91 -9.86 5.95
C ALA A 35 -12.48 -8.53 5.30
N VAL A 36 -13.45 -7.70 4.91
CA VAL A 36 -13.19 -6.36 4.36
C VAL A 36 -12.70 -5.41 5.44
N ASP A 37 -13.27 -5.46 6.65
CA ASP A 37 -12.81 -4.67 7.81
C ASP A 37 -11.40 -5.09 8.23
N ASP A 38 -11.08 -6.38 8.25
CA ASP A 38 -9.72 -6.88 8.53
C ASP A 38 -8.72 -6.47 7.44
N ALA A 39 -9.15 -6.46 6.17
CA ALA A 39 -8.33 -6.00 5.05
C ALA A 39 -8.10 -4.48 5.12
N LEU A 40 -9.14 -3.69 5.39
CA LEU A 40 -9.07 -2.24 5.56
C LEU A 40 -8.21 -1.86 6.77
N LYS A 41 -8.34 -2.55 7.90
CA LYS A 41 -7.46 -2.37 9.06
C LYS A 41 -6.00 -2.66 8.74
N LYS A 42 -5.70 -3.65 7.90
CA LYS A 42 -4.32 -3.95 7.50
C LYS A 42 -3.73 -2.87 6.59
N VAL A 43 -4.54 -2.24 5.74
CA VAL A 43 -4.12 -1.11 4.90
C VAL A 43 -3.78 0.12 5.75
N ASP A 44 -4.53 0.36 6.82
CA ASP A 44 -4.40 1.54 7.69
C ASP A 44 -3.21 1.46 8.68
N GLN A 45 -2.56 0.30 8.81
CA GLN A 45 -1.53 0.04 9.83
C GLN A 45 -0.09 0.02 9.28
N ALA A 46 0.11 0.17 7.96
CA ALA A 46 1.45 0.31 7.41
C ALA A 46 1.86 1.80 7.46
N PRO A 47 3.00 2.17 8.08
CA PRO A 47 3.55 3.51 7.92
C PRO A 47 3.80 3.74 6.43
N ASP A 48 3.07 4.67 5.83
CA ASP A 48 3.13 4.92 4.39
C ASP A 48 4.44 5.66 4.09
N ALA A 49 5.34 5.01 3.34
CA ALA A 49 6.58 5.63 2.88
C ALA A 49 6.36 6.98 2.17
N SER A 50 5.21 7.16 1.52
CA SER A 50 4.81 8.43 0.92
C SER A 50 4.63 9.52 1.98
N THR A 51 4.05 9.16 3.13
CA THR A 51 3.87 10.10 4.26
C THR A 51 5.22 10.46 4.86
N ALA A 52 6.12 9.50 5.04
CA ALA A 52 7.48 9.76 5.50
C ALA A 52 8.26 10.65 4.52
N ALA A 53 8.13 10.39 3.21
CA ALA A 53 8.76 11.19 2.16
C ALA A 53 8.24 12.64 2.15
N ILE A 54 6.92 12.84 2.29
CA ILE A 54 6.33 14.17 2.41
C ILE A 54 6.83 14.88 3.66
N ALA A 55 6.88 14.20 4.81
CA ALA A 55 7.36 14.78 6.06
C ALA A 55 8.82 15.24 5.94
N PHE A 56 9.70 14.39 5.40
CA PHE A 56 11.09 14.75 5.14
C PHE A 56 11.20 15.94 4.18
N ALA A 57 10.44 15.93 3.08
CA ALA A 57 10.43 16.99 2.08
C ALA A 57 10.01 18.36 2.64
N LEU A 58 9.15 18.40 3.66
CA LEU A 58 8.75 19.64 4.32
C LEU A 58 9.85 20.24 5.20
N GLU A 59 10.81 19.44 5.63
CA GLU A 59 11.91 19.86 6.52
C GLU A 59 13.21 20.18 5.76
N THR A 60 13.37 19.70 4.52
CA THR A 60 14.55 19.98 3.68
C THR A 60 14.32 21.15 2.72
N ASP A 61 15.37 21.93 2.48
CA ASP A 61 15.35 23.05 1.52
C ASP A 61 15.15 22.59 0.07
N GLU A 62 15.45 21.32 -0.22
CA GLU A 62 15.34 20.72 -1.57
C GLU A 62 14.15 19.75 -1.69
N GLY A 63 13.10 19.95 -0.90
CA GLY A 63 11.98 19.00 -0.77
C GLY A 63 11.29 18.63 -2.08
N MET A 64 11.12 19.58 -3.01
CA MET A 64 10.53 19.30 -4.32
C MET A 64 11.41 18.43 -5.21
N THR A 65 12.73 18.57 -5.11
CA THR A 65 13.69 17.73 -5.85
C THR A 65 13.69 16.33 -5.26
N PHE A 66 13.76 16.22 -3.93
CA PHE A 66 13.64 14.95 -3.20
C PHE A 66 12.36 14.19 -3.58
N LEU A 67 11.19 14.84 -3.54
CA LEU A 67 9.91 14.20 -3.89
C LEU A 67 9.84 13.74 -5.35
N ARG A 68 10.52 14.45 -6.26
CA ARG A 68 10.60 14.02 -7.66
C ARG A 68 11.39 12.73 -7.78
N CYS A 69 12.59 12.67 -7.19
CA CYS A 69 13.41 11.47 -7.17
C CYS A 69 12.65 10.30 -6.51
N TRP A 70 11.95 10.57 -5.40
CA TRP A 70 11.15 9.58 -4.69
C TRP A 70 10.01 9.03 -5.55
N ASN A 71 9.24 9.92 -6.18
CA ASN A 71 8.12 9.54 -7.05
C ASN A 71 8.57 8.80 -8.33
N GLU A 72 9.77 9.09 -8.82
CA GLU A 72 10.38 8.39 -9.96
C GLU A 72 11.01 7.03 -9.57
N GLY A 73 11.14 6.76 -8.27
CA GLY A 73 11.78 5.55 -7.75
C GLY A 73 13.31 5.58 -7.84
N ASP A 74 13.92 6.76 -8.00
CA ASP A 74 15.38 6.94 -8.01
C ASP A 74 15.94 6.96 -6.57
N PHE A 75 15.77 5.84 -5.87
CA PHE A 75 16.19 5.69 -4.47
C PHE A 75 17.72 5.69 -4.31
N ASP A 76 18.47 5.35 -5.36
CA ASP A 76 19.93 5.41 -5.36
C ASP A 76 20.44 6.86 -5.37
N ALA A 77 19.82 7.75 -6.14
CA ALA A 77 20.08 9.18 -6.04
C ALA A 77 19.72 9.69 -4.63
N ILE A 78 18.58 9.26 -4.09
CA ILE A 78 18.15 9.70 -2.76
C ILE A 78 19.17 9.33 -1.67
N ARG A 79 19.66 8.08 -1.65
CA ARG A 79 20.67 7.64 -0.67
C ARG A 79 21.99 8.39 -0.78
N ARG A 80 22.32 8.89 -1.97
CA ARG A 80 23.56 9.64 -2.23
C ARG A 80 23.42 11.10 -1.82
N GLU A 81 22.28 11.71 -2.10
CA GLU A 81 22.07 13.17 -1.97
C GLU A 81 21.44 13.56 -0.63
N TRP A 82 20.60 12.69 -0.06
CA TRP A 82 19.98 12.84 1.26
C TRP A 82 20.27 11.61 2.14
N PRO A 83 21.52 11.37 2.55
CA PRO A 83 21.87 10.25 3.43
C PRO A 83 21.21 10.33 4.81
N GLU A 84 20.71 11.49 5.21
CA GLU A 84 19.93 11.73 6.42
C GLU A 84 18.45 11.38 6.30
N ALA A 85 17.96 11.06 5.09
CA ALA A 85 16.56 10.66 4.89
C ALA A 85 16.24 9.39 5.71
N PRO A 86 15.12 9.38 6.45
CA PRO A 86 14.78 8.27 7.33
C PRO A 86 14.47 6.99 6.56
N ASP A 87 14.77 5.82 7.14
CA ASP A 87 14.55 4.51 6.52
C ASP A 87 13.07 4.31 6.10
N GLU A 88 12.15 4.93 6.83
CA GLU A 88 10.71 4.94 6.60
C GLU A 88 10.33 5.50 5.21
N VAL A 89 11.15 6.35 4.58
CA VAL A 89 10.86 6.82 3.21
C VAL A 89 11.05 5.72 2.18
N PHE A 90 11.76 4.65 2.51
CA PHE A 90 12.02 3.53 1.60
C PHE A 90 11.17 2.30 1.93
N GLU A 91 10.69 2.18 3.17
CA GLU A 91 9.93 1.01 3.66
C GLU A 91 8.61 0.81 2.90
N GLY A 92 8.58 -0.19 2.01
CA GLY A 92 7.41 -0.49 1.18
C GLY A 92 7.35 0.28 -0.14
N ALA A 93 8.18 1.31 -0.32
CA ALA A 93 8.34 2.02 -1.60
C ALA A 93 9.47 1.45 -2.46
N ASP A 94 10.61 1.08 -1.85
CA ASP A 94 11.73 0.44 -2.54
C ASP A 94 11.68 -1.09 -2.34
N PRO A 95 11.46 -1.89 -3.40
CA PRO A 95 11.45 -3.36 -3.32
C PRO A 95 12.79 -3.96 -2.88
N LEU A 96 13.90 -3.22 -3.05
CA LEU A 96 15.24 -3.63 -2.64
C LEU A 96 15.59 -3.18 -1.23
N PHE A 97 14.70 -2.43 -0.57
CA PHE A 97 14.93 -1.96 0.78
C PHE A 97 15.09 -3.15 1.73
N LYS A 98 16.29 -3.28 2.27
CA LYS A 98 16.59 -4.17 3.37
C LYS A 98 16.79 -3.28 4.57
N ARG A 99 15.85 -3.36 5.51
CA ARG A 99 16.00 -2.71 6.82
C ARG A 99 17.37 -3.11 7.36
N SER A 100 18.27 -2.15 7.45
CA SER A 100 19.60 -2.44 7.98
C SER A 100 19.41 -2.86 9.43
N PRO A 101 19.93 -4.02 9.88
CA PRO A 101 19.86 -4.40 11.28
C PRO A 101 20.81 -3.48 12.06
N SER A 102 20.38 -2.26 12.36
CA SER A 102 21.16 -1.33 13.17
C SER A 102 20.60 -1.27 14.59
N ARG A 103 21.29 -2.03 15.46
CA ARG A 103 21.64 -1.66 16.83
C ARG A 103 20.53 -1.67 17.90
N ALA A 104 19.74 -2.74 17.96
CA ALA A 104 19.13 -3.12 19.23
C ALA A 104 20.23 -3.61 20.21
N SER A 105 20.26 -3.00 21.39
CA SER A 105 21.00 -3.39 22.61
C SER A 105 22.54 -3.42 22.56
N ALA A 106 23.14 -2.26 22.80
CA ALA A 106 24.26 -2.17 23.74
C ALA A 106 23.76 -1.36 24.94
N GLY A 107 23.26 -2.06 25.96
CA GLY A 107 22.78 -1.52 27.23
C GLY A 107 22.84 -2.61 28.28
#